data_AF-A0A967WKN5-F1
#
_entry.id   AF-A0A967WKN5-F1
#
_cell.length_a   1.000
_cell.length_b   1.000
_cell.length_c   1.000
_cell.angle_alpha   90.00
_cell.angle_beta   90.00
_cell.angle_gamma   90.00
#
_symmetry.space_group_name_H-M   'P 1'
#
loop_
_entity.id
_entity.type
_entity.pdbx_description
1 polymer ?
#
loop_
_entity_poly.entity_id
_entity_poly.type
_entity_poly.pdbx_seq_one_letter_code
_entity_poly.pdbx_strand_id
1 'polypeptide(L)'
;DFCRPVEWVSDFVTDMGKAIRTWGKDRYMPIRQEIDEDWQEHALVKPLLKEVLVDFGINSAFFPAEAGGMDMPEVMTIANVFCEELARIDAGFAVACICSIWGLMPMLLPEHRNMELCMEFGPKFCGDELYMGCHAMTEPSSGADVENFGR
;
A
#
# COMPACT_ATOMS: atom_id res chain seq x y z
N ASP A 1 -18.30 -10.81 6.48
CA ASP A 1 -17.78 -9.47 6.78
C ASP A 1 -18.79 -8.69 7.60
N PHE A 2 -18.65 -8.74 8.92
CA PHE A 2 -19.56 -8.06 9.86
C PHE A 2 -19.17 -6.59 10.10
N CYS A 3 -17.89 -6.25 9.99
CA CYS A 3 -17.37 -4.92 10.33
C CYS A 3 -17.41 -3.92 9.17
N ARG A 4 -17.80 -4.34 7.97
CA ARG A 4 -17.78 -3.50 6.76
C ARG A 4 -19.20 -3.01 6.45
N PRO A 5 -19.45 -1.69 6.40
CA PRO A 5 -20.72 -1.14 5.93
C PRO A 5 -20.81 -1.39 4.42
N VAL A 6 -21.55 -2.43 4.02
CA VAL A 6 -21.64 -2.90 2.63
C VAL A 6 -22.22 -1.84 1.69
N GLU A 7 -23.06 -0.96 2.22
CA GLU A 7 -23.63 0.18 1.51
C GLU A 7 -22.61 1.25 1.10
N TRP A 8 -21.41 1.26 1.68
CA TRP A 8 -20.35 2.24 1.39
C TRP A 8 -19.23 1.66 0.51
N VAL A 9 -19.37 0.40 0.09
CA VAL A 9 -18.35 -0.28 -0.70
C VAL A 9 -18.97 -0.69 -2.02
N SER A 10 -18.47 -0.10 -3.10
CA SER A 10 -18.93 -0.43 -4.45
C SER A 10 -18.67 -1.90 -4.80
N ASP A 11 -19.41 -2.42 -5.79
CA ASP A 11 -19.20 -3.78 -6.30
C ASP A 11 -17.77 -3.97 -6.81
N PHE A 12 -17.22 -2.93 -7.46
CA PHE A 12 -15.83 -2.90 -7.90
C PHE A 12 -14.85 -3.15 -6.76
N VAL A 13 -14.95 -2.38 -5.67
CA VAL A 13 -14.05 -2.54 -4.51
C VAL A 13 -14.29 -3.88 -3.82
N THR A 14 -15.54 -4.34 -3.78
CA THR A 14 -15.89 -5.67 -3.24
C THR A 14 -15.21 -6.80 -4.02
N ASP A 15 -15.23 -6.74 -5.34
CA ASP A 15 -14.64 -7.77 -6.20
C ASP A 15 -13.11 -7.74 -6.15
N MET A 16 -12.50 -6.56 -6.09
CA MET A 16 -11.07 -6.42 -5.83
C MET A 16 -10.69 -7.05 -4.47
N GLY A 17 -11.48 -6.83 -3.43
CA GLY A 17 -11.30 -7.48 -2.13
C GLY A 17 -11.32 -9.01 -2.22
N LYS A 18 -12.26 -9.58 -2.99
CA LYS A 18 -12.32 -11.04 -3.23
C LYS A 18 -11.07 -11.54 -3.98
N ALA A 19 -10.58 -10.78 -4.96
CA ALA A 19 -9.38 -11.14 -5.71
C ALA A 19 -8.15 -11.22 -4.81
N ILE A 20 -7.94 -10.23 -3.94
CA ILE A 20 -6.84 -10.20 -2.96
C ILE A 20 -6.95 -11.38 -1.98
N ARG A 21 -8.16 -11.65 -1.49
CA ARG A 21 -8.42 -12.77 -0.58
C ARG A 21 -8.05 -14.12 -1.22
N THR A 22 -8.42 -14.33 -2.47
CA THR A 22 -8.08 -15.54 -3.22
C THR A 22 -6.57 -15.61 -3.46
N TRP A 23 -5.96 -14.53 -3.96
CA TRP A 23 -4.52 -14.44 -4.15
C TRP A 23 -3.74 -14.78 -2.87
N GLY A 24 -4.13 -14.20 -1.73
CA GLY A 24 -3.46 -14.43 -0.46
C GLY A 24 -3.55 -15.87 0.02
N LYS A 25 -4.73 -16.50 -0.14
CA LYS A 25 -4.92 -17.92 0.19
C LYS A 25 -4.06 -18.85 -0.66
N ASP A 26 -3.97 -18.56 -1.95
CA ASP A 26 -3.33 -19.45 -2.91
C ASP A 26 -1.81 -19.23 -2.97
N ARG A 27 -1.35 -18.00 -2.74
CA ARG A 27 0.04 -17.59 -2.99
C ARG A 27 0.84 -17.24 -1.75
N TYR A 28 0.23 -16.56 -0.79
CA TYR A 28 0.95 -16.01 0.36
C TYR A 28 0.87 -16.95 1.58
N MET A 29 -0.35 -17.32 1.99
CA MET A 29 -0.59 -18.16 3.16
C MET A 29 0.19 -19.49 3.16
N PRO A 30 0.36 -20.21 2.03
CA PRO A 30 1.08 -21.48 2.04
C PRO A 30 2.55 -21.37 2.45
N ILE A 31 3.18 -20.21 2.21
CA ILE A 31 4.61 -19.96 2.45
C ILE A 31 4.85 -18.88 3.50
N ARG A 32 3.80 -18.44 4.23
CA ARG A 32 3.87 -17.32 5.17
C ARG A 32 4.97 -17.49 6.22
N GLN A 33 5.10 -18.69 6.79
CA GLN A 33 6.14 -18.95 7.78
C GLN A 33 7.54 -18.89 7.18
N GLU A 34 7.71 -19.33 5.94
CA GLU A 34 9.00 -19.27 5.24
C GLU A 34 9.39 -17.82 4.93
N ILE A 35 8.39 -16.97 4.63
CA ILE A 35 8.59 -15.52 4.49
C ILE A 35 9.13 -14.91 5.78
N ASP A 36 8.57 -15.27 6.94
CA ASP A 36 9.03 -14.78 8.24
C ASP A 36 10.48 -15.21 8.54
N GLU A 37 10.85 -16.43 8.15
CA GLU A 37 12.22 -16.95 8.31
C GLU A 37 13.22 -16.32 7.31
N ASP A 38 12.75 -15.84 6.15
CA ASP A 38 13.53 -15.13 5.12
C ASP A 38 13.62 -13.60 5.36
N TRP A 39 13.63 -13.18 6.63
CA TRP A 39 13.64 -11.76 7.03
C TRP A 39 14.93 -11.00 6.64
N GLN A 40 16.02 -11.70 6.31
CA GLN A 40 17.28 -11.04 5.94
C GLN A 40 17.31 -10.66 4.46
N GLU A 41 17.03 -11.62 3.58
CA GLU A 41 17.16 -11.43 2.13
C GLU A 41 15.87 -10.87 1.51
N HIS A 42 14.73 -11.17 2.16
CA HIS A 42 13.39 -10.85 1.67
C HIS A 42 13.14 -11.38 0.24
N ALA A 43 13.80 -12.47 -0.14
CA ALA A 43 13.74 -13.06 -1.46
C ALA A 43 12.35 -13.62 -1.78
N LEU A 44 11.66 -14.19 -0.77
CA LEU A 44 10.31 -14.74 -0.92
C LEU A 44 9.24 -13.65 -0.97
N VAL A 45 9.38 -12.59 -0.18
CA VAL A 45 8.34 -11.56 -0.05
C VAL A 45 8.41 -10.48 -1.13
N LYS A 46 9.60 -10.14 -1.65
CA LYS A 46 9.78 -9.11 -2.69
C LYS A 46 8.93 -9.33 -3.95
N PRO A 47 8.86 -10.54 -4.54
CA PRO A 47 7.98 -10.81 -5.67
C PRO A 47 6.50 -10.60 -5.33
N LEU A 48 6.07 -10.99 -4.13
CA LEU A 48 4.68 -10.83 -3.68
C LEU A 48 4.33 -9.35 -3.45
N LEU A 49 5.29 -8.56 -2.93
CA LEU A 49 5.15 -7.10 -2.84
C LEU A 49 5.00 -6.47 -4.22
N LYS A 50 5.76 -6.92 -5.22
CA LYS A 50 5.62 -6.43 -6.60
C LYS A 50 4.25 -6.78 -7.18
N GLU A 51 3.80 -8.02 -7.03
CA GLU A 51 2.48 -8.45 -7.52
C GLU A 51 1.36 -7.55 -6.95
N VAL A 52 1.43 -7.23 -5.66
CA VAL A 52 0.44 -6.40 -4.98
C VAL A 52 0.58 -4.91 -5.28
N LEU A 53 1.77 -4.34 -5.17
CA LEU A 53 1.96 -2.90 -5.26
C LEU A 53 2.00 -2.40 -6.71
N VAL A 54 2.51 -3.22 -7.61
CA VAL A 54 2.67 -2.89 -9.03
C VAL A 54 1.61 -3.58 -9.87
N ASP A 55 1.55 -4.91 -9.85
CA ASP A 55 0.75 -5.65 -10.84
C ASP A 55 -0.77 -5.54 -10.56
N PHE A 56 -1.18 -5.43 -9.29
CA PHE A 56 -2.56 -5.08 -8.90
C PHE A 56 -2.84 -3.57 -8.95
N GLY A 57 -1.82 -2.74 -9.18
CA GLY A 57 -1.95 -1.29 -9.37
C GLY A 57 -2.17 -0.49 -8.09
N ILE A 58 -1.80 -1.01 -6.92
CA ILE A 58 -2.05 -0.29 -5.66
C ILE A 58 -1.24 0.99 -5.56
N ASN A 59 0.02 1.00 -6.00
CA ASN A 59 0.80 2.24 -6.02
C ASN A 59 0.19 3.27 -6.98
N SER A 60 -0.14 2.86 -8.20
CA SER A 60 -0.66 3.77 -9.24
C SER A 60 -2.08 4.26 -8.96
N ALA A 61 -2.85 3.57 -8.13
CA ALA A 61 -4.21 3.99 -7.75
C ALA A 61 -4.26 5.37 -7.08
N PHE A 62 -3.22 5.76 -6.33
CA PHE A 62 -3.18 7.02 -5.58
C PHE A 62 -2.62 8.18 -6.39
N PHE A 63 -1.94 7.91 -7.51
CA PHE A 63 -1.35 8.95 -8.35
C PHE A 63 -2.32 9.43 -9.43
N PRO A 64 -2.21 10.71 -9.84
CA PRO A 64 -2.93 11.23 -10.99
C PRO A 64 -2.47 10.60 -12.31
N ALA A 65 -3.36 10.54 -13.30
CA ALA A 65 -3.05 9.99 -14.62
C ALA A 65 -1.90 10.73 -15.31
N GLU A 66 -1.78 12.05 -15.11
CA GLU A 66 -0.67 12.84 -15.67
C GLU A 66 0.70 12.41 -15.15
N ALA A 67 0.76 11.84 -13.94
CA ALA A 67 1.97 11.31 -13.33
C ALA A 67 2.17 9.80 -13.57
N GLY A 68 1.35 9.19 -14.44
CA GLY A 68 1.36 7.76 -14.73
C GLY A 68 0.46 6.91 -13.83
N GLY A 69 -0.31 7.54 -12.94
CA GLY A 69 -1.28 6.85 -12.09
C GLY A 69 -2.58 6.49 -12.81
N MET A 70 -3.58 6.06 -12.04
CA MET A 70 -4.86 5.57 -12.56
C MET A 70 -6.06 6.49 -12.28
N ASP A 71 -5.86 7.59 -11.52
CA ASP A 71 -6.96 8.47 -11.05
C ASP A 71 -8.15 7.66 -10.49
N MET A 72 -7.85 6.66 -9.66
CA MET A 72 -8.88 5.74 -9.16
C MET A 72 -9.90 6.49 -8.31
N PRO A 73 -11.21 6.30 -8.57
CA PRO A 73 -12.24 6.79 -7.67
C PRO A 73 -12.18 6.01 -6.34
N GLU A 74 -12.69 6.61 -5.27
CA GLU A 74 -12.84 5.93 -3.98
C GLU A 74 -11.52 5.37 -3.41
N VAL A 75 -10.38 6.00 -3.69
CA VAL A 75 -9.04 5.50 -3.33
C VAL A 75 -8.89 5.14 -1.85
N MET A 76 -9.59 5.85 -0.95
CA MET A 76 -9.60 5.53 0.48
C MET A 76 -10.41 4.28 0.82
N THR A 77 -11.53 4.05 0.13
CA THR A 77 -12.32 2.80 0.28
C THR A 77 -11.53 1.62 -0.25
N ILE A 78 -10.86 1.80 -1.41
CA ILE A 78 -9.90 0.84 -1.97
C ILE A 78 -8.82 0.50 -0.95
N ALA A 79 -8.14 1.51 -0.39
CA ALA A 79 -7.10 1.32 0.61
C ALA A 79 -7.59 0.53 1.82
N ASN A 80 -8.76 0.87 2.35
CA ASN A 80 -9.34 0.20 3.52
C ASN A 80 -9.67 -1.27 3.25
N VAL A 81 -10.31 -1.58 2.12
CA VAL A 81 -10.60 -2.97 1.75
C VAL A 81 -9.31 -3.73 1.48
N PHE A 82 -8.32 -3.10 0.85
CA PHE A 82 -7.00 -3.69 0.63
C PHE A 82 -6.31 -4.06 1.94
N CYS A 83 -6.23 -3.11 2.89
CA CYS A 83 -5.75 -3.34 4.25
C CYS A 83 -6.47 -4.50 4.93
N GLU A 84 -7.80 -4.52 4.87
CA GLU A 84 -8.63 -5.52 5.55
C GLU A 84 -8.41 -6.93 4.98
N GLU A 85 -8.29 -7.08 3.66
CA GLU A 85 -8.03 -8.38 3.04
C GLU A 85 -6.60 -8.84 3.25
N LEU A 86 -5.60 -7.96 3.09
CA LEU A 86 -4.20 -8.29 3.37
C LEU A 86 -3.95 -8.63 4.84
N ALA A 87 -4.52 -7.87 5.78
CA ALA A 87 -4.29 -8.12 7.21
C ALA A 87 -4.92 -9.43 7.69
N ARG A 88 -5.94 -9.97 7.00
CA ARG A 88 -6.44 -11.34 7.26
C ARG A 88 -5.43 -12.41 6.88
N ILE A 89 -4.54 -12.13 5.94
CA ILE A 89 -3.51 -13.04 5.46
C ILE A 89 -2.27 -12.91 6.35
N ASP A 90 -1.73 -11.69 6.41
CA ASP A 90 -0.59 -11.30 7.23
C ASP A 90 -0.58 -9.80 7.51
N ALA A 91 -0.53 -9.43 8.79
CA ALA A 91 -0.56 -8.03 9.19
C ALA A 91 0.76 -7.29 8.89
N GLY A 92 1.91 -7.96 8.98
CA GLY A 92 3.22 -7.37 8.65
C GLY A 92 3.32 -7.03 7.16
N PHE A 93 2.85 -7.95 6.31
CA PHE A 93 2.76 -7.73 4.87
C PHE A 93 1.79 -6.59 4.50
N ALA A 94 0.62 -6.55 5.14
CA ALA A 94 -0.34 -5.46 4.94
C ALA A 94 0.28 -4.09 5.26
N VAL A 95 0.99 -3.99 6.38
CA VAL A 95 1.70 -2.77 6.80
C VAL A 95 2.82 -2.42 5.82
N ALA A 96 3.61 -3.40 5.37
CA ALA A 96 4.67 -3.16 4.39
C ALA A 96 4.13 -2.58 3.07
N CYS A 97 2.98 -3.07 2.61
CA CYS A 97 2.32 -2.56 1.41
C CYS A 97 1.80 -1.13 1.61
N ILE A 98 1.03 -0.87 2.66
CA ILE A 98 0.29 0.38 2.81
C ILE A 98 1.16 1.51 3.36
N CYS A 99 2.14 1.23 4.20
CA CYS A 99 3.08 2.24 4.66
C CYS A 99 4.02 2.76 3.56
N SER A 100 4.15 2.02 2.44
CA SER A 100 4.90 2.48 1.26
C SER A 100 4.34 3.78 0.67
N ILE A 101 3.02 3.94 0.72
CA ILE A 101 2.30 5.09 0.15
C ILE A 101 1.85 6.10 1.21
N TRP A 102 1.76 5.71 2.49
CA TRP A 102 1.25 6.60 3.55
C TRP A 102 2.02 7.92 3.64
N GLY A 103 3.36 7.88 3.58
CA GLY A 103 4.18 9.09 3.62
C GLY A 103 3.97 10.05 2.44
N LEU A 104 3.37 9.56 1.35
CA LEU A 104 3.07 10.35 0.15
C LEU A 104 1.68 11.00 0.21
N MET A 105 0.80 10.59 1.13
CA MET A 105 -0.58 11.09 1.16
C MET A 105 -0.66 12.63 1.16
N PRO A 106 0.17 13.39 1.90
CA PRO A 106 0.11 14.86 1.85
C PRO A 106 0.28 15.47 0.45
N MET A 107 1.07 14.84 -0.43
CA MET A 107 1.25 15.35 -1.80
C MET A 107 0.19 14.82 -2.79
N LEU A 108 -0.49 13.72 -2.46
CA LEU A 108 -1.43 13.02 -3.34
C LEU A 108 -2.89 13.44 -3.13
N LEU A 109 -3.25 13.92 -1.93
CA LEU A 109 -4.62 14.34 -1.60
C LEU A 109 -5.16 15.36 -2.62
N PRO A 110 -6.29 15.08 -3.30
CA PRO A 110 -6.78 15.91 -4.41
C PRO A 110 -6.88 17.41 -4.11
N GLU A 111 -7.31 17.78 -2.90
CA GLU A 111 -7.52 19.17 -2.49
C GLU A 111 -6.20 19.94 -2.27
N HIS A 112 -5.11 19.23 -2.02
CA HIS A 112 -3.79 19.78 -1.69
C HIS A 112 -2.68 19.23 -2.59
N ARG A 113 -3.06 18.63 -3.72
CA ARG A 113 -2.18 17.84 -4.57
C ARG A 113 -1.01 18.70 -5.05
N ASN A 114 0.20 18.24 -4.75
CA ASN A 114 1.41 18.87 -5.26
C ASN A 114 1.83 18.18 -6.55
N MET A 115 1.46 18.78 -7.69
CA MET A 115 1.74 18.19 -9.01
C MET A 115 3.24 18.12 -9.33
N GLU A 116 4.08 19.02 -8.82
CA GLU A 116 5.52 18.94 -9.04
C GLU A 116 6.09 17.64 -8.45
N LEU A 117 5.73 17.35 -7.20
CA LEU A 117 6.13 16.10 -6.54
C LEU A 117 5.46 14.87 -7.16
N CYS A 118 4.19 14.97 -7.59
CA CYS A 118 3.53 13.88 -8.30
C CYS A 118 4.29 13.52 -9.59
N MET A 119 4.71 14.51 -10.38
CA MET A 119 5.46 14.27 -11.61
C MET A 119 6.88 13.73 -11.34
N GLU A 120 7.49 14.08 -10.20
CA GLU A 120 8.79 13.53 -9.80
C GLU A 120 8.70 12.06 -9.36
N PHE A 121 7.73 11.71 -8.51
CA PHE A 121 7.63 10.39 -7.89
C PHE A 121 6.75 9.42 -8.67
N GLY A 122 5.78 9.90 -9.44
CA GLY A 122 4.85 9.10 -10.23
C GLY A 122 5.54 8.09 -11.14
N PRO A 123 6.55 8.48 -11.95
CA PRO A 123 7.28 7.54 -12.79
C PRO A 123 7.97 6.40 -12.04
N LYS A 124 8.31 6.59 -10.76
CA LYS A 124 8.92 5.55 -9.91
C LYS A 124 7.87 4.62 -9.33
N PHE A 125 6.79 5.17 -8.77
CA PHE A 125 5.74 4.39 -8.10
C PHE A 125 4.77 3.70 -9.06
N CYS A 126 4.54 4.28 -10.24
CA CYS A 126 3.58 3.79 -11.23
C CYS A 126 4.23 3.00 -12.38
N GLY A 127 5.55 2.84 -12.35
CA GLY A 127 6.28 2.03 -13.34
C GLY A 127 6.14 0.52 -13.08
N ASP A 128 6.79 -0.27 -13.94
CA ASP A 128 6.72 -1.75 -13.88
C ASP A 128 7.62 -2.38 -12.80
N GLU A 129 8.50 -1.58 -12.20
CA GLU A 129 9.45 -2.01 -11.17
C GLU A 129 8.92 -1.72 -9.76
N LEU A 130 9.24 -2.60 -8.81
CA LEU A 130 8.87 -2.39 -7.41
C LEU A 130 9.65 -1.19 -6.84
N TYR A 131 8.94 -0.09 -6.62
CA TYR A 131 9.41 1.06 -5.86
C TYR A 131 8.57 1.24 -4.60
N MET A 132 9.25 1.41 -3.47
CA MET A 132 8.60 1.53 -2.16
C MET A 132 9.04 2.80 -1.43
N GLY A 133 8.09 3.43 -0.76
CA GLY A 133 8.35 4.52 0.16
C GLY A 133 8.63 4.02 1.57
N CYS A 134 9.24 4.89 2.37
CA CYS A 134 9.40 4.71 3.80
C CYS A 134 8.96 5.99 4.51
N HIS A 135 8.20 5.85 5.59
CA HIS A 135 7.79 6.96 6.42
C HIS A 135 8.69 7.06 7.65
N ALA A 136 9.86 7.66 7.45
CA ALA A 136 10.90 7.77 8.46
C ALA A 136 10.73 9.03 9.33
N MET A 137 9.80 8.97 10.30
CA MET A 137 9.58 10.06 11.25
C MET A 137 10.23 9.82 12.62
N THR A 138 10.19 8.58 13.13
CA THR A 138 10.68 8.25 14.47
C THR A 138 12.20 8.30 14.54
N GLU A 139 12.72 8.93 15.59
CA GLU A 139 14.14 9.03 15.93
C GLU A 139 14.45 8.32 17.27
N PRO A 140 15.73 8.00 17.58
CA PRO A 140 16.07 7.35 18.85
C PRO A 140 15.60 8.09 20.11
N SER A 141 15.55 9.43 20.07
CA SER A 141 15.09 10.27 21.19
C SER A 141 13.64 10.77 21.05
N SER A 142 12.96 10.47 19.93
CA SER A 142 11.62 11.01 19.65
C SER A 142 10.73 10.02 18.88
N GLY A 143 9.56 9.72 19.46
CA GLY A 143 8.50 8.94 18.82
C GLY A 143 7.13 9.56 19.01
N ALA A 144 6.63 9.57 20.25
CA ALA A 144 5.36 10.24 20.58
C ALA A 144 5.46 11.77 20.54
N ASP A 145 6.67 12.31 20.68
CA ASP A 145 7.00 13.75 20.70
C ASP A 145 7.72 14.14 19.40
N VAL A 146 7.13 13.73 18.27
CA VAL A 146 7.75 13.75 16.93
C VAL A 146 8.23 15.14 16.52
N GLU A 147 7.65 16.20 17.07
CA GLU A 147 8.03 17.58 16.80
C GLU A 147 9.37 18.01 17.44
N ASN A 148 9.86 17.29 18.45
CA ASN A 148 11.05 17.66 19.23
C ASN A 148 12.33 16.95 18.74
N PHE A 149 12.66 17.15 17.47
CA PHE A 149 13.89 16.63 16.85
C PHE A 149 15.18 17.22 17.48
N GLY A 150 16.22 16.40 17.62
CA GLY A 150 17.58 16.86 17.94
C GLY A 150 17.87 17.31 19.39
N ARG A 151 17.04 16.90 20.36
CA ARG A 151 17.36 17.02 21.79
C ARG A 151 18.21 15.87 22.31
#